data_AF-A0A5N9BMD2-F1
#
_entry.id   AF-A0A5N9BMD2-F1
#
_cell.length_a   1.000
_cell.length_b   1.000
_cell.length_c   1.000
_cell.angle_alpha   90.00
_cell.angle_beta   90.00
_cell.angle_gamma   90.00
#
_symmetry.space_group_name_H-M   'P 1'
#
loop_
_entity.id
_entity.type
_entity.pdbx_description
1 polymer ?
#
loop_
_entity_poly.entity_id
_entity_poly.type
_entity_poly.pdbx_seq_one_letter_code
_entity_poly.pdbx_strand_id
1 'polypeptide(L)' 'MLALATRYRRLGVPGEKDLIGGGIHFCATCDGPFYKNREVVVVGGGNSGVE' A
#
# COMPACT_ATOMS: atom_id res chain seq x y z
N MET A 1 13.92 15.87 -20.82
CA MET A 1 12.76 15.86 -19.89
C MET A 1 12.85 14.62 -19.02
N LEU A 2 12.81 14.75 -17.69
CA LEU A 2 12.83 13.63 -16.76
C LEU A 2 11.44 13.49 -16.12
N ALA A 3 10.87 12.29 -16.16
CA ALA A 3 9.52 11.97 -15.66
C ALA A 3 9.56 10.68 -14.81
N LEU A 4 10.55 10.60 -13.92
CA LEU A 4 10.77 9.45 -13.06
C LEU A 4 9.89 9.60 -11.82
N ALA A 5 8.76 8.89 -11.80
CA ALA A 5 7.95 8.76 -10.59
C ALA A 5 8.75 8.15 -9.43
N THR A 6 8.19 8.19 -8.23
CA THR A 6 8.80 7.61 -7.04
C THR A 6 8.41 6.13 -6.87
N ARG A 7 9.01 5.47 -5.88
CA ARG A 7 8.62 4.13 -5.43
C ARG A 7 8.10 4.23 -4.00
N TYR A 8 7.13 3.38 -3.67
CA TYR A 8 6.61 3.27 -2.32
C TYR A 8 7.70 2.81 -1.35
N ARG A 9 7.70 3.38 -0.14
CA ARG A 9 8.60 2.96 0.94
C ARG A 9 8.12 1.62 1.50
N ARG A 10 9.05 0.69 1.66
CA ARG A 10 8.83 -0.62 2.29
C ARG A 10 9.00 -0.50 3.81
N LEU A 11 8.28 -1.32 4.56
CA LEU A 11 8.42 -1.39 6.02
C LEU A 11 9.67 -2.15 6.45
N GLY A 12 10.16 -3.08 5.62
CA GLY A 12 11.35 -3.87 5.91
C GLY A 12 11.15 -4.94 6.98
N VAL A 13 9.90 -5.31 7.25
CA VAL A 13 9.55 -6.33 8.26
C VAL A 13 9.54 -7.73 7.64
N PRO A 14 9.86 -8.78 8.43
CA PRO A 14 9.73 -10.16 7.97
C PRO A 14 8.32 -10.45 7.42
N GLY A 15 8.24 -11.16 6.29
CA GLY A 15 6.97 -11.51 5.65
C GLY A 15 6.34 -10.41 4.78
N GLU A 16 6.85 -9.16 4.79
CA GLU A 16 6.30 -8.10 3.94
C GLU A 16 6.34 -8.49 2.46
N LYS A 17 7.49 -9.00 1.99
CA LYS A 17 7.71 -9.29 0.57
C LYS A 17 6.80 -10.39 0.03
N ASP A 18 6.53 -11.39 0.85
CA ASP A 18 5.74 -12.57 0.46
C ASP A 18 4.24 -12.24 0.37
N LEU A 19 3.80 -11.19 1.07
CA LEU A 19 2.39 -10.76 1.12
C LEU A 19 2.06 -9.62 0.16
N ILE A 20 3.05 -9.08 -0.59
CA ILE A 20 2.80 -8.04 -1.60
C ILE A 20 1.85 -8.58 -2.67
N GLY A 21 0.75 -7.87 -2.94
CA GLY A 21 -0.25 -8.28 -3.92
C GLY A 21 -1.24 -9.34 -3.41
N GLY A 22 -0.94 -10.02 -2.30
CA GLY A 22 -1.81 -11.02 -1.65
C GLY A 22 -2.40 -10.58 -0.31
N GLY A 23 -2.05 -9.39 0.17
CA GLY A 23 -2.44 -8.89 1.49
C GLY A 23 -1.86 -7.51 1.82
N ILE A 24 -0.72 -7.16 1.23
CA ILE A 24 -0.09 -5.84 1.35
C ILE A 24 -0.14 -5.13 0.00
N HIS A 25 -0.71 -3.93 0.03
CA HIS A 25 -0.93 -3.07 -1.14
C HIS A 25 -0.51 -1.64 -0.84
N PHE A 26 -0.25 -0.86 -1.88
CA PHE A 26 0.28 0.51 -1.77
C PHE A 26 -0.63 1.58 -2.38
N CYS A 27 -1.71 1.16 -3.06
CA CYS A 27 -2.65 2.05 -3.71
C CYS A 27 -4.07 1.70 -3.27
N ALA A 28 -4.61 2.46 -2.32
CA ALA A 28 -5.95 2.21 -1.78
C ALA A 28 -7.04 2.25 -2.87
N THR A 29 -6.90 3.12 -3.87
CA THR A 29 -7.86 3.24 -4.97
C THR A 29 -7.75 2.11 -5.99
N CYS A 30 -6.56 1.51 -6.14
CA CYS A 30 -6.33 0.40 -7.06
C CYS A 30 -6.86 -0.91 -6.47
N ASP A 31 -6.52 -1.17 -5.19
CA ASP A 31 -6.73 -2.49 -4.56
C ASP A 31 -7.93 -2.51 -3.60
N GLY A 32 -8.37 -1.35 -3.13
CA GLY A 32 -9.49 -1.21 -2.18
C GLY A 32 -10.77 -1.94 -2.58
N PRO A 33 -11.20 -1.98 -3.87
CA PRO A 33 -12.38 -2.72 -4.28
C PRO A 33 -12.36 -4.22 -3.93
N PHE A 34 -11.18 -4.85 -3.84
CA PHE A 34 -11.05 -6.28 -3.49
C PHE A 34 -11.29 -6.57 -2.01
N TYR A 35 -11.20 -5.56 -1.14
CA TYR A 35 -11.31 -5.70 0.31
C TYR A 35 -12.65 -5.21 0.88
N LYS A 36 -13.67 -5.08 0.03
CA LYS A 36 -15.02 -4.71 0.49
C LYS A 36 -15.51 -5.68 1.58
N ASN A 37 -16.02 -5.12 2.68
CA ASN A 37 -16.47 -5.86 3.87
C ASN A 37 -15.36 -6.68 4.57
N ARG A 38 -14.09 -6.33 4.35
CA ARG A 38 -12.95 -6.88 5.12
C ARG A 38 -12.37 -5.80 6.00
N GLU A 39 -11.81 -6.21 7.14
CA GLU A 39 -11.01 -5.32 7.95
C GLU A 39 -9.66 -5.06 7.27
N VAL A 40 -9.28 -3.79 7.18
CA VAL A 40 -8.03 -3.33 6.56
C VAL A 40 -7.33 -2.33 7.49
N VAL A 41 -6.01 -2.25 7.37
CA VAL A 41 -5.19 -1.30 8.13
C VAL A 41 -4.34 -0.49 7.15
N VAL A 42 -4.25 0.83 7.40
CA VAL A 42 -3.33 1.70 6.68
C VAL A 42 -2.13 1.99 7.57
N VAL A 43 -0.93 1.80 7.04
CA VAL A 43 0.33 2.07 7.76
C VAL A 43 0.95 3.36 7.22
N GLY A 44 0.92 4.41 8.04
CA GLY A 44 1.45 5.73 7.74
C GLY A 44 0.39 6.82 7.88
N GLY A 45 0.66 7.82 8.73
CA GLY A 45 -0.29 8.91 9.02
C GLY A 45 -0.06 10.19 8.21
N GLY A 46 0.67 10.10 7.10
CA GLY A 46 0.80 11.22 6.17
C GLY A 46 -0.46 11.40 5.34
N ASN A 47 -0.53 12.49 4.57
CA ASN A 47 -1.69 12.79 3.72
C ASN A 47 -2.08 11.61 2.82
N SER A 48 -1.10 10.94 2.20
CA SER A 48 -1.32 9.77 1.33
C SER A 48 -1.88 8.52 2.03
N GLY A 49 -1.84 8.45 3.36
CA GLY A 49 -2.43 7.34 4.11
C GLY A 49 -3.74 7.70 4.80
N VAL A 50 -4.00 8.99 5.02
CA VAL A 50 -5.24 9.48 5.64
C VAL A 50 -6.34 9.71 4.59
N GLU A 51 -5.97 10.17 3.40
CA GLU A 51 -6.89 10.43 2.29
C GLU A 51 -7.18 9.22 1.40
#